data_AF-A0A7C0WZH0-F1
#
_entry.id   AF-A0A7C0WZH0-F1
#
_cell.length_a   1.000
_cell.length_b   1.000
_cell.length_c   1.000
_cell.angle_alpha   90.00
_cell.angle_beta   90.00
_cell.angle_gamma   90.00
#
_symmetry.space_group_name_H-M   'P 1'
#
loop_
_entity.id
_entity.type
_entity.pdbx_description
1 polymer ?
#
loop_
_entity_poly.entity_id
_entity_poly.type
_entity_poly.pdbx_seq_one_letter_code
_entity_poly.pdbx_strand_id
1 'polypeptide(L)' 'MSVEVWKRPNESSLDLVKRFSARVIKAGILLEAKKRLFYQKKPNKRARKLSKLYRLKKQEEYERKKKLGLI' A
#
# COMPACT_ATOMS: atom_id res chain seq x y z
N MET A 1 -5.99 -15.50 -2.79
CA MET A 1 -5.64 -14.51 -3.82
C MET A 1 -4.47 -15.07 -4.60
N SER A 2 -4.71 -15.65 -5.77
CA SER A 2 -3.63 -15.96 -6.72
C SER A 2 -3.44 -14.77 -7.65
N VAL A 3 -2.19 -14.38 -7.89
CA VAL A 3 -1.82 -13.44 -8.95
C VAL A 3 -1.20 -14.27 -10.05
N GLU A 4 -1.98 -14.51 -11.09
CA GLU A 4 -1.55 -15.22 -12.29
C GLU A 4 -1.40 -14.22 -13.43
N VAL A 5 -0.28 -14.30 -14.16
CA VAL A 5 -0.01 -13.46 -15.33
C VAL A 5 0.47 -14.36 -16.45
N TRP A 6 -0.31 -14.40 -17.52
CA TRP A 6 0.03 -15.14 -18.74
C TRP A 6 0.88 -14.29 -19.69
N LYS A 7 1.81 -14.95 -20.39
CA LYS A 7 2.64 -14.32 -21.42
C LYS A 7 1.79 -13.94 -22.62
N ARG A 8 1.96 -12.71 -23.08
CA ARG A 8 1.28 -12.22 -24.30
C ARG A 8 2.12 -12.52 -25.55
N PRO A 9 1.50 -12.63 -26.73
CA PRO A 9 2.25 -12.73 -27.99
C PRO A 9 3.17 -11.51 -28.15
N ASN A 10 4.40 -11.73 -28.62
CA ASN A 10 5.46 -10.72 -28.79
C ASN A 10 5.93 -10.00 -27.51
N GLU A 11 5.69 -10.57 -26.33
CA GLU A 11 6.19 -10.03 -25.07
C GLU A 11 7.61 -10.54 -24.74
N SER A 12 8.50 -9.61 -24.39
CA SER A 12 9.81 -9.94 -23.81
C SER A 12 9.64 -10.50 -22.40
N SER A 13 10.47 -11.48 -22.02
CA SER A 13 10.47 -12.06 -20.67
C SER A 13 10.61 -11.01 -19.56
N LEU A 14 11.34 -9.92 -19.82
CA LEU A 14 11.51 -8.83 -18.86
C LEU A 14 10.21 -8.06 -18.61
N ASP A 15 9.40 -7.82 -19.64
CA ASP A 15 8.15 -7.08 -19.52
C ASP A 15 7.08 -7.91 -18.82
N LEU A 16 7.09 -9.23 -19.02
CA LEU A 16 6.27 -10.17 -18.26
C LEU A 16 6.56 -10.06 -16.76
N VAL A 17 7.84 -10.06 -16.37
CA VAL A 17 8.29 -9.93 -14.97
C VAL A 17 7.89 -8.57 -14.36
N LYS A 18 8.00 -7.48 -15.14
CA LYS A 18 7.53 -6.16 -14.70
C LYS A 18 6.02 -6.15 -14.45
N ARG A 19 5.22 -6.72 -15.35
CA ARG A 19 3.76 -6.83 -15.18
C ARG A 19 3.39 -7.67 -13.96
N PHE A 20 4.06 -8.80 -13.78
CA PHE A 20 3.88 -9.63 -12.60
C PHE A 20 4.18 -8.85 -11.31
N SER A 21 5.33 -8.19 -11.24
CA SER A 21 5.72 -7.36 -10.09
C SER A 21 4.71 -6.26 -9.80
N ALA A 22 4.28 -5.52 -10.82
CA ALA A 22 3.27 -4.48 -10.69
C ALA A 22 1.92 -5.04 -10.19
N ARG A 23 1.52 -6.22 -10.66
CA ARG A 23 0.29 -6.89 -10.23
C ARG A 23 0.37 -7.37 -8.79
N VAL A 24 1.51 -7.91 -8.35
CA VAL A 24 1.75 -8.33 -6.96
C VAL A 24 1.72 -7.14 -6.01
N ILE A 25 2.38 -6.03 -6.38
CA ILE A 25 2.39 -4.79 -5.59
C ILE A 25 0.96 -4.22 -5.49
N LYS A 26 0.24 -4.11 -6.62
CA LYS A 26 -1.13 -3.59 -6.64
C LYS A 26 -2.12 -4.48 -5.88
N ALA A 27 -1.92 -5.80 -5.91
CA ALA A 27 -2.71 -6.74 -5.13
C ALA A 27 -2.43 -6.66 -3.62
N GLY A 28 -1.36 -5.97 -3.19
CA GLY A 28 -1.04 -5.76 -1.79
C GLY A 28 -0.68 -7.05 -1.03
N ILE A 29 -0.39 -8.14 -1.74
CA ILE A 29 -0.15 -9.47 -1.15
C ILE A 29 0.99 -9.41 -0.14
N LEU A 30 2.07 -8.70 -0.46
CA LEU A 30 3.21 -8.53 0.45
C LEU A 30 2.85 -7.77 1.73
N LEU A 31 2.00 -6.74 1.62
CA LEU A 31 1.56 -5.98 2.80
C LEU A 31 0.63 -6.82 3.68
N GLU A 32 -0.26 -7.59 3.06
CA GLU A 32 -1.17 -8.48 3.78
C GLU A 32 -0.42 -9.63 4.45
N ALA A 33 0.53 -10.26 3.75
CA ALA A 33 1.39 -11.30 4.30
C ALA A 33 2.18 -10.79 5.51
N LYS A 34 2.79 -9.60 5.40
CA LYS A 34 3.51 -8.96 6.52
C LYS A 34 2.59 -8.66 7.71
N LYS A 35 1.35 -8.22 7.47
CA LYS A 35 0.37 -7.97 8.55
C LYS A 35 -0.06 -9.25 9.27
N ARG A 36 -0.22 -10.35 8.52
CA ARG A 36 -0.65 -11.66 9.04
C ARG A 36 0.47 -12.45 9.71
N LEU A 37 1.74 -12.07 9.49
CA LEU A 37 2.90 -12.76 10.05
C LEU A 37 2.84 -12.86 11.59
N PHE A 38 2.31 -11.85 12.26
CA PHE A 38 2.16 -11.83 13.71
C PHE A 38 0.72 -11.48 14.11
N TYR A 39 0.26 -12.06 15.22
CA TYR A 39 -1.04 -11.73 15.78
C TYR A 39 -1.08 -10.25 16.22
N GLN A 40 -2.10 -9.53 15.76
CA GLN A 40 -2.36 -8.14 16.17
C GLN A 40 -3.67 -8.08 16.94
N LYS A 41 -3.60 -7.63 18.20
CA LYS A 41 -4.79 -7.38 19.02
C LYS A 41 -5.62 -6.26 18.41
N LYS A 42 -6.96 -6.41 18.40
CA LYS A 42 -7.87 -5.36 17.94
C LYS A 42 -7.65 -4.07 18.75
N PRO A 43 -7.54 -2.89 18.11
CA PRO A 43 -7.27 -1.64 18.80
C PRO A 43 -8.44 -1.22 19.67
N ASN A 44 -8.15 -0.74 20.88
CA ASN A 44 -9.15 -0.18 21.79
C ASN A 44 -9.65 1.21 21.31
N LYS A 45 -10.70 1.74 21.95
CA LYS A 45 -11.31 3.04 21.59
C LYS A 45 -10.28 4.19 21.58
N ARG A 46 -9.37 4.23 22.57
CA ARG A 46 -8.32 5.27 22.68
C ARG A 46 -7.32 5.18 21.53
N ALA A 47 -6.82 3.99 21.22
CA ALA A 47 -5.88 3.75 20.13
C ALA A 47 -6.48 4.16 18.77
N ARG A 48 -7.75 3.84 18.53
CA ARG A 48 -8.47 4.29 17.33
C ARG A 48 -8.56 5.82 17.24
N LYS A 49 -8.86 6.50 18.35
CA LYS A 49 -8.94 7.98 18.41
C LYS A 49 -7.59 8.62 18.09
N LEU A 50 -6.50 8.11 18.68
CA LEU A 50 -5.14 8.62 18.45
C LEU A 50 -4.71 8.43 16.99
N SER A 51 -4.98 7.25 16.40
CA SER A 51 -4.69 7.00 14.99
C SER A 51 -5.45 7.96 14.05
N LYS A 52 -6.73 8.24 14.35
CA LYS A 52 -7.52 9.22 13.60
C LYS A 52 -6.95 10.63 13.71
N LEU A 53 -6.57 11.05 14.93
CA LEU A 53 -5.98 12.37 15.17
C LEU A 53 -4.66 12.55 14.42
N TYR A 54 -3.80 11.53 14.44
CA TYR A 54 -2.54 11.52 13.69
C TYR A 54 -2.80 11.70 12.17
N ARG A 55 -3.79 10.98 11.62
CA ARG A 55 -4.14 11.08 10.19
C ARG A 55 -4.59 12.48 9.81
N LEU A 56 -5.41 13.12 10.64
CA LEU A 56 -5.87 14.49 10.42
C LEU A 56 -4.71 15.49 10.42
N LYS A 57 -3.83 15.40 11.43
CA LYS A 57 -2.64 16.26 11.51
C LYS A 57 -1.75 16.10 10.29
N LYS A 58 -1.54 14.88 9.80
CA LYS A 58 -0.74 14.63 8.59
C LYS A 58 -1.39 15.17 7.32
N GLN A 59 -2.71 15.14 7.23
CA GLN A 59 -3.44 15.75 6.13
C GLN A 59 -3.29 17.28 6.13
N GLU A 60 -3.40 17.92 7.30
CA GLU A 60 -3.15 19.36 7.45
C GLU A 60 -1.71 19.74 7.08
N GLU A 61 -0.72 18.97 7.54
CA GLU A 61 0.69 19.17 7.18
C GLU A 61 0.91 19.06 5.66
N TYR A 62 0.26 18.10 5.00
CA TYR A 62 0.33 17.92 3.55
C TYR A 62 -0.28 19.10 2.81
N GLU A 63 -1.49 19.52 3.16
CA GLU A 63 -2.15 20.69 2.56
C GLU A 63 -1.33 21.97 2.75
N ARG A 64 -0.71 22.15 3.92
CA ARG A 64 0.19 23.28 4.16
C ARG A 64 1.40 23.25 3.23
N LYS A 65 2.07 22.10 3.10
CA LYS A 65 3.23 21.95 2.21
C LYS A 65 2.86 22.19 0.75
N LYS A 66 1.70 21.70 0.33
CA LYS A 66 1.15 21.92 -1.00
C LYS A 66 0.92 23.41 -1.28
N LYS A 67 0.34 24.14 -0.33
CA LYS A 67 0.18 25.60 -0.42
C LYS A 67 1.51 26.35 -0.49
N LEU A 68 2.55 25.83 0.14
CA LEU A 68 3.90 26.39 0.15
C LEU A 68 4.74 25.99 -1.07
N GLY A 69 4.22 25.15 -1.98
CA GLY A 69 4.96 24.67 -3.16
C GLY A 69 6.12 23.73 -2.85
N LEU A 70 6.14 23.13 -1.65
CA LEU A 70 7.18 22.18 -1.24
C LEU A 70 6.88 20.74 -1.73
N ILE A 71 5.64 20.49 -2.15
CA ILE A 71 5.08 19.26 -2.75
C ILE A 71 4.00 19.71 -3.73
#